data_AF-A0A7S8EBL6-F1
#
_entry.id   AF-A0A7S8EBL6-F1
#
_cell.length_a   1.000
_cell.length_b   1.000
_cell.length_c   1.000
_cell.angle_alpha   90.00
_cell.angle_beta   90.00
_cell.angle_gamma   90.00
#
_symmetry.space_group_name_H-M   'P 1'
#
loop_
_entity.id
_entity.type
_entity.pdbx_description
1 polymer ?
#
loop_
_entity_poly.entity_id
_entity_poly.type
_entity_poly.pdbx_seq_one_letter_code
_entity_poly.pdbx_strand_id
1 'polypeptide(L)'
;MKKRFYLQFAWVALLLIAILPAMAQNDEATRCMEGYRIIEHAMGMTCVPETPQRVITLDTGETDNALALGANIVGAPVEDVLAYQDYLSDQLEGITSIGSISEPNLEAILALEPDLILGSKQRYEAVYDQLSQIAPTVFTESLRVPWQDNFLLHAEALNKTEEADELLAQYEANIADVQGALGDAIDNTTISIIRFRPGQVRLYLKSSYIGYILQDVGLPRPASQDEDVFSSEISLEEVDAVDADYIFITGYAEDDSDLDRFLESPLWQTLGGVQSGHAIDVNDDTWIAGLGVQAANLVLEDLKAILAPSSEEPAEEAGTDETASESITCEEGTKLVTHDLGESCVPLEPQRVVALDMAIMELMMVADMQPAASSELVSMTYALMHPELSEDFATFYGDAPDMGYPPNIEVILNVQPDLIIGPSDFFTESIYPELNAIAPTVLYEADPGNWRTRLIFAGEVLGLTDTVDEILADYDARVAELSDVLGESAGETTVSLVRALPDQIGLVLAGTNAANVVASVGLARPESQSVDYDYVLSELDGRPELLISEEELALADADVVFVFSSSEDNGLTDNPLWNALPAVQDGRSHVVGYYWWGDSFISAHRMLDDLFEYVAGIEPENPNPFAEGLSE
;
A
#
# COMPACT_ATOMS: atom_id res chain seq x y z
N MET A 1 43.28 -1.12 48.47
CA MET A 1 43.05 -1.30 49.93
C MET A 1 41.54 -1.36 50.14
N LYS A 2 41.00 -2.55 50.37
CA LYS A 2 40.52 -3.04 51.68
C LYS A 2 39.27 -2.30 52.22
N LYS A 3 38.13 -2.94 51.96
CA LYS A 3 37.17 -3.50 52.93
C LYS A 3 36.39 -2.56 53.88
N ARG A 4 35.06 -2.79 53.81
CA ARG A 4 34.08 -3.06 54.91
C ARG A 4 33.18 -1.91 55.35
N PHE A 5 31.88 -2.12 55.13
CA PHE A 5 30.87 -1.91 56.17
C PHE A 5 30.06 -3.21 56.36
N TYR A 6 29.70 -3.47 57.61
CA TYR A 6 29.29 -4.76 58.19
C TYR A 6 27.78 -4.79 58.48
N LEU A 7 27.15 -5.93 58.16
CA LEU A 7 26.30 -6.78 59.02
C LEU A 7 25.20 -6.16 59.90
N GLN A 8 24.00 -6.71 59.75
CA GLN A 8 23.19 -7.14 60.91
C GLN A 8 22.67 -8.59 60.72
N PHE A 9 22.55 -9.26 61.87
CA PHE A 9 22.69 -10.68 62.11
C PHE A 9 21.35 -11.42 62.18
N ALA A 10 21.43 -12.71 61.85
CA ALA A 10 20.46 -13.76 62.11
C ALA A 10 20.04 -13.90 63.58
N TRP A 11 18.81 -14.39 63.80
CA TRP A 11 18.42 -15.12 65.02
C TRP A 11 17.74 -16.45 64.67
N VAL A 12 18.49 -17.51 64.96
CA VAL A 12 18.12 -18.74 65.67
C VAL A 12 17.19 -19.78 65.03
N ALA A 13 17.74 -20.98 65.03
CA ALA A 13 17.24 -22.26 64.58
C ALA A 13 16.24 -22.95 65.54
N LEU A 14 15.65 -24.02 64.99
CA LEU A 14 15.21 -25.28 65.63
C LEU A 14 13.78 -25.37 66.18
N LEU A 15 12.89 -25.93 65.34
CA LEU A 15 11.94 -26.97 65.76
C LEU A 15 11.80 -28.04 64.66
N LEU A 16 11.77 -29.28 65.14
CA LEU A 16 12.01 -30.54 64.46
C LEU A 16 10.82 -31.12 63.67
N ILE A 17 11.17 -31.82 62.59
CA ILE A 17 10.61 -33.10 62.09
C ILE A 17 9.14 -33.11 61.66
N ALA A 18 8.92 -33.24 60.34
CA ALA A 18 8.26 -34.43 59.76
C ALA A 18 8.38 -34.45 58.21
N ILE A 19 8.87 -35.60 57.68
CA ILE A 19 8.59 -36.21 56.37
C ILE A 19 9.48 -35.82 55.16
N LEU A 20 10.49 -36.67 54.93
CA LEU A 20 10.91 -37.39 53.69
C LEU A 20 11.19 -36.63 52.36
N PRO A 21 12.10 -37.18 51.52
CA PRO A 21 12.83 -36.45 50.50
C PRO A 21 12.03 -36.32 49.20
N ALA A 22 11.95 -35.10 48.69
CA ALA A 22 11.60 -34.83 47.29
C ALA A 22 12.48 -33.67 46.78
N MET A 23 13.79 -33.77 46.98
CA MET A 23 14.77 -33.06 46.13
C MET A 23 15.11 -33.97 44.96
N ALA A 24 14.12 -34.18 44.09
CA ALA A 24 14.20 -34.80 42.76
C ALA A 24 12.75 -35.00 42.26
N GLN A 25 12.06 -33.91 41.88
CA GLN A 25 10.84 -33.97 41.08
C GLN A 25 10.45 -32.55 40.68
N ASN A 26 11.04 -32.05 39.59
CA ASN A 26 10.31 -31.43 38.46
C ASN A 26 11.20 -31.04 37.25
N ASP A 27 12.37 -31.66 37.05
CA ASP A 27 13.12 -31.59 35.78
C ASP A 27 12.58 -32.55 34.70
N GLU A 28 11.34 -33.05 34.84
CA GLU A 28 10.70 -34.00 33.91
C GLU A 28 9.64 -33.38 32.99
N ALA A 29 9.46 -32.04 32.99
CA ALA A 29 8.33 -31.39 32.31
C ALA A 29 8.67 -30.59 31.03
N THR A 30 9.84 -30.78 30.42
CA THR A 30 10.10 -30.24 29.07
C THR A 30 11.02 -31.16 28.26
N ARG A 31 10.55 -32.40 28.01
CA ARG A 31 11.16 -33.26 26.99
C ARG A 31 10.21 -33.35 25.82
N CYS A 32 10.63 -32.81 24.68
CA CYS A 32 10.00 -33.08 23.41
C CYS A 32 10.12 -34.58 23.07
N MET A 33 9.24 -35.06 22.19
CA MET A 33 9.34 -36.43 21.67
C MET A 33 10.64 -36.60 20.87
N GLU A 34 11.08 -37.85 20.67
CA GLU A 34 12.21 -38.15 19.78
C GLU A 34 11.91 -37.61 18.36
N GLY A 35 12.88 -36.92 17.75
CA GLY A 35 12.71 -36.22 16.47
C GLY A 35 12.15 -34.79 16.58
N TYR A 36 12.02 -34.26 17.80
CA TYR A 36 11.65 -32.87 18.08
C TYR A 36 12.66 -32.22 19.02
N ARG A 37 12.82 -30.91 18.90
CA ARG A 37 13.65 -30.07 19.77
C ARG A 37 12.86 -28.89 20.30
N ILE A 38 13.30 -28.41 21.45
CA ILE A 38 12.67 -27.28 22.11
C ILE A 38 13.24 -25.98 21.52
N ILE A 39 12.36 -25.05 21.19
CA ILE A 39 12.70 -23.68 20.78
C ILE A 39 12.11 -22.74 21.82
N GLU A 40 12.93 -21.84 22.36
CA GLU A 40 12.48 -20.74 23.22
C GLU A 40 12.19 -19.52 22.34
N HIS A 41 11.06 -18.88 22.55
CA HIS A 41 10.57 -17.77 21.72
C HIS A 41 9.62 -16.86 22.50
N ALA A 42 9.11 -15.80 21.88
CA ALA A 42 8.37 -14.73 22.55
C ALA A 42 7.10 -15.19 23.30
N MET A 43 6.52 -16.32 22.89
CA MET A 43 5.31 -16.89 23.53
C MET A 43 5.62 -18.08 24.44
N GLY A 44 6.91 -18.40 24.68
CA GLY A 44 7.35 -19.42 25.63
C GLY A 44 8.26 -20.47 25.00
N MET A 45 7.93 -21.75 25.17
CA MET A 45 8.72 -22.86 24.66
C MET A 45 7.84 -23.79 23.80
N THR A 46 8.28 -24.09 22.58
CA THR A 46 7.58 -24.97 21.63
C THR A 46 8.46 -26.14 21.24
N CYS A 47 7.88 -27.35 21.15
CA CYS A 47 8.54 -28.50 20.57
C CYS A 47 8.36 -28.50 19.05
N VAL A 48 9.45 -28.24 18.32
CA VAL A 48 9.49 -28.16 16.84
C VAL A 48 10.18 -29.41 16.28
N PRO A 49 9.74 -29.96 15.12
CA PRO A 49 10.44 -31.07 14.48
C PRO A 49 11.94 -30.76 14.24
N GLU A 50 12.79 -31.79 14.30
CA GLU A 50 14.21 -31.65 13.92
C GLU A 50 14.38 -31.31 12.43
N THR A 51 13.39 -31.60 11.61
CA THR A 51 13.40 -31.29 10.18
C THR A 51 12.00 -30.89 9.73
N PRO A 52 11.59 -29.63 9.93
CA PRO A 52 10.32 -29.11 9.41
C PRO A 52 10.28 -29.28 7.89
N GLN A 53 9.14 -29.72 7.36
CA GLN A 53 8.92 -29.97 5.93
C GLN A 53 7.76 -29.17 5.36
N ARG A 54 6.89 -28.60 6.19
CA ARG A 54 5.68 -27.89 5.77
C ARG A 54 5.57 -26.62 6.61
N VAL A 55 6.32 -25.61 6.17
CA VAL A 55 6.46 -24.35 6.90
C VAL A 55 5.41 -23.35 6.45
N ILE A 56 4.80 -22.65 7.39
CA ILE A 56 3.98 -21.46 7.14
C ILE A 56 4.72 -20.24 7.68
N THR A 57 4.75 -19.18 6.91
CA THR A 57 5.24 -17.86 7.32
C THR A 57 4.07 -16.89 7.35
N LEU A 58 3.97 -16.06 8.40
CA LEU A 58 2.83 -15.16 8.58
C LEU A 58 3.11 -13.71 8.16
N ASP A 59 4.34 -13.36 7.79
CA ASP A 59 4.71 -11.98 7.44
C ASP A 59 5.89 -11.94 6.45
N THR A 60 6.26 -10.74 6.00
CA THR A 60 7.29 -10.49 4.99
C THR A 60 8.69 -10.92 5.46
N GLY A 61 9.08 -10.54 6.67
CA GLY A 61 10.40 -10.87 7.24
C GLY A 61 10.59 -12.37 7.48
N GLU A 62 9.57 -13.06 7.99
CA GLU A 62 9.55 -14.52 8.14
C GLU A 62 9.68 -15.23 6.78
N THR A 63 8.99 -14.72 5.75
CA THR A 63 9.00 -15.27 4.40
C THR A 63 10.37 -15.14 3.75
N ASP A 64 10.96 -13.93 3.73
CA ASP A 64 12.32 -13.70 3.24
C ASP A 64 13.32 -14.65 3.93
N ASN A 65 13.32 -14.66 5.27
CA ASN A 65 14.26 -15.47 6.04
C ASN A 65 14.12 -16.97 5.77
N ALA A 66 12.89 -17.48 5.73
CA ALA A 66 12.62 -18.89 5.48
C ALA A 66 13.03 -19.31 4.06
N LEU A 67 12.78 -18.45 3.06
CA LEU A 67 13.24 -18.67 1.68
C LEU A 67 14.77 -18.69 1.59
N ALA A 68 15.45 -17.72 2.22
CA ALA A 68 16.90 -17.64 2.24
C ALA A 68 17.55 -18.90 2.86
N LEU A 69 16.94 -19.44 3.90
CA LEU A 69 17.39 -20.67 4.58
C LEU A 69 17.05 -21.96 3.80
N GLY A 70 16.35 -21.83 2.66
CA GLY A 70 15.92 -22.94 1.82
C GLY A 70 14.86 -23.82 2.50
N ALA A 71 13.97 -23.21 3.29
CA ALA A 71 12.84 -23.90 3.89
C ALA A 71 11.77 -24.25 2.84
N ASN A 72 11.06 -25.35 3.05
CA ASN A 72 9.91 -25.69 2.21
C ASN A 72 8.64 -24.99 2.74
N ILE A 73 8.39 -23.78 2.25
CA ILE A 73 7.20 -23.01 2.58
C ILE A 73 6.01 -23.55 1.80
N VAL A 74 4.95 -23.93 2.50
CA VAL A 74 3.70 -24.42 1.89
C VAL A 74 2.60 -23.37 1.89
N GLY A 75 2.76 -22.30 2.66
CA GLY A 75 1.88 -21.15 2.64
C GLY A 75 2.47 -19.90 3.28
N ALA A 76 2.09 -18.75 2.73
CA ALA A 76 2.50 -17.40 3.14
C ALA A 76 1.40 -16.40 2.76
N PRO A 77 1.38 -15.16 3.28
CA PRO A 77 0.51 -14.11 2.77
C PRO A 77 1.03 -13.60 1.42
N VAL A 78 0.90 -14.42 0.38
CA VAL A 78 1.59 -14.27 -0.91
C VAL A 78 1.35 -12.91 -1.55
N GLU A 79 0.11 -12.44 -1.55
CA GLU A 79 -0.29 -11.17 -2.15
C GLU A 79 0.39 -10.00 -1.43
N ASP A 80 0.40 -9.98 -0.11
CA ASP A 80 1.06 -8.93 0.67
C ASP A 80 2.59 -9.02 0.53
N VAL A 81 3.15 -10.22 0.49
CA VAL A 81 4.60 -10.39 0.27
C VAL A 81 4.98 -9.85 -1.11
N LEU A 82 4.22 -10.14 -2.16
CA LEU A 82 4.45 -9.58 -3.49
C LEU A 82 4.28 -8.05 -3.53
N ALA A 83 3.36 -7.50 -2.74
CA ALA A 83 3.14 -6.06 -2.66
C ALA A 83 4.28 -5.29 -1.95
N TYR A 84 5.11 -5.98 -1.15
CA TYR A 84 6.15 -5.36 -0.33
C TYR A 84 7.56 -5.89 -0.56
N GLN A 85 7.73 -6.97 -1.35
CA GLN A 85 8.98 -7.69 -1.56
C GLN A 85 9.03 -8.31 -2.96
N ASP A 86 8.91 -7.49 -4.01
CA ASP A 86 8.90 -8.00 -5.40
C ASP A 86 10.16 -8.82 -5.76
N TYR A 87 11.30 -8.54 -5.11
CA TYR A 87 12.54 -9.31 -5.25
C TYR A 87 12.39 -10.81 -4.86
N LEU A 88 11.29 -11.22 -4.24
CA LEU A 88 10.98 -12.61 -3.90
C LEU A 88 10.00 -13.28 -4.87
N SER A 89 9.47 -12.57 -5.87
CA SER A 89 8.39 -13.03 -6.75
C SER A 89 8.63 -14.44 -7.34
N ASP A 90 9.80 -14.68 -7.92
CA ASP A 90 10.21 -15.98 -8.46
C ASP A 90 10.21 -17.12 -7.41
N GLN A 91 10.49 -16.78 -6.15
CA GLN A 91 10.60 -17.74 -5.04
C GLN A 91 9.24 -18.06 -4.40
N LEU A 92 8.20 -17.28 -4.69
CA LEU A 92 6.84 -17.50 -4.18
C LEU A 92 6.00 -18.43 -5.07
N GLU A 93 6.50 -18.77 -6.27
CA GLU A 93 5.77 -19.64 -7.19
C GLU A 93 5.42 -20.99 -6.55
N GLY A 94 4.12 -21.31 -6.52
CA GLY A 94 3.61 -22.56 -5.96
C GLY A 94 3.40 -22.58 -4.45
N ILE A 95 3.70 -21.48 -3.74
CA ILE A 95 3.28 -21.30 -2.34
C ILE A 95 1.78 -20.96 -2.30
N THR A 96 1.04 -21.57 -1.37
CA THR A 96 -0.39 -21.30 -1.23
C THR A 96 -0.62 -20.02 -0.42
N SER A 97 -1.42 -19.09 -0.93
CA SER A 97 -1.83 -17.93 -0.14
C SER A 97 -2.62 -18.38 1.11
N ILE A 98 -2.30 -17.76 2.24
CA ILE A 98 -3.00 -17.96 3.52
C ILE A 98 -3.74 -16.71 3.97
N GLY A 99 -4.18 -15.86 3.03
CA GLY A 99 -4.82 -14.58 3.33
C GLY A 99 -3.79 -13.46 3.50
N SER A 100 -4.20 -12.34 4.09
CA SER A 100 -3.33 -11.18 4.30
C SER A 100 -2.59 -11.26 5.63
N ILE A 101 -1.55 -10.45 5.77
CA ILE A 101 -0.83 -10.18 7.00
C ILE A 101 -1.78 -9.63 8.08
N SER A 102 -2.75 -8.79 7.69
CA SER A 102 -3.73 -8.26 8.64
C SER A 102 -4.74 -9.33 9.10
N GLU A 103 -5.10 -10.26 8.21
CA GLU A 103 -6.15 -11.26 8.41
C GLU A 103 -5.71 -12.64 7.88
N PRO A 104 -4.89 -13.38 8.66
CA PRO A 104 -4.45 -14.70 8.26
C PRO A 104 -5.63 -15.70 8.28
N ASN A 105 -5.80 -16.43 7.18
CA ASN A 105 -6.83 -17.44 7.02
C ASN A 105 -6.43 -18.75 7.74
N LEU A 106 -6.90 -18.91 8.97
CA LEU A 106 -6.62 -20.08 9.80
C LEU A 106 -7.14 -21.40 9.20
N GLU A 107 -8.21 -21.37 8.41
CA GLU A 107 -8.72 -22.57 7.73
C GLU A 107 -7.79 -23.02 6.60
N ALA A 108 -7.25 -22.07 5.82
CA ALA A 108 -6.25 -22.35 4.81
C ALA A 108 -4.95 -22.88 5.44
N ILE A 109 -4.49 -22.25 6.53
CA ILE A 109 -3.33 -22.72 7.30
C ILE A 109 -3.55 -24.15 7.80
N LEU A 110 -4.72 -24.45 8.37
CA LEU A 110 -5.06 -25.79 8.84
C LEU A 110 -5.10 -26.82 7.70
N ALA A 111 -5.68 -26.45 6.55
CA ALA A 111 -5.79 -27.33 5.38
C ALA A 111 -4.44 -27.70 4.77
N LEU A 112 -3.42 -26.86 4.96
CA LEU A 112 -2.05 -27.12 4.53
C LEU A 112 -1.30 -28.10 5.42
N GLU A 113 -1.89 -28.56 6.55
CA GLU A 113 -1.27 -29.51 7.49
C GLU A 113 0.20 -29.16 7.80
N PRO A 114 0.49 -27.95 8.31
CA PRO A 114 1.86 -27.53 8.54
C PRO A 114 2.49 -28.26 9.72
N ASP A 115 3.83 -28.31 9.73
CA ASP A 115 4.61 -28.86 10.84
C ASP A 115 5.45 -27.80 11.58
N LEU A 116 5.42 -26.55 11.09
CA LEU A 116 5.94 -25.36 11.74
C LEU A 116 5.24 -24.10 11.22
N ILE A 117 4.90 -23.17 12.12
CA ILE A 117 4.40 -21.83 11.80
C ILE A 117 5.35 -20.79 12.40
N LEU A 118 5.78 -19.83 11.59
CA LEU A 118 6.65 -18.70 11.96
C LEU A 118 5.86 -17.39 11.90
N GLY A 119 6.01 -16.54 12.92
CA GLY A 119 5.41 -15.20 12.96
C GLY A 119 5.99 -14.33 14.05
N SER A 120 5.31 -13.24 14.40
CA SER A 120 5.71 -12.33 15.48
C SER A 120 4.60 -12.13 16.51
N LYS A 121 5.00 -12.00 17.77
CA LYS A 121 4.11 -11.67 18.87
C LYS A 121 3.48 -10.28 18.67
N GLN A 122 4.28 -9.30 18.27
CA GLN A 122 3.80 -7.93 18.00
C GLN A 122 2.53 -7.90 17.14
N ARG A 123 2.43 -8.78 16.13
CA ARG A 123 1.29 -8.80 15.21
C ARG A 123 0.25 -9.86 15.54
N TYR A 124 0.68 -11.05 15.94
CA TYR A 124 -0.19 -12.23 16.01
C TYR A 124 -0.42 -12.78 17.42
N GLU A 125 -0.07 -12.04 18.48
CA GLU A 125 -0.28 -12.48 19.87
C GLU A 125 -1.72 -12.96 20.13
N ALA A 126 -2.72 -12.25 19.59
CA ALA A 126 -4.14 -12.57 19.79
C ALA A 126 -4.56 -13.93 19.21
N VAL A 127 -3.87 -14.42 18.17
CA VAL A 127 -4.21 -15.66 17.45
C VAL A 127 -3.22 -16.80 17.72
N TYR A 128 -2.17 -16.57 18.52
CA TYR A 128 -1.13 -17.55 18.83
C TYR A 128 -1.68 -18.90 19.33
N ASP A 129 -2.65 -18.89 20.24
CA ASP A 129 -3.24 -20.11 20.80
C ASP A 129 -4.00 -20.93 19.74
N GLN A 130 -4.55 -20.27 18.72
CA GLN A 130 -5.25 -20.92 17.61
C GLN A 130 -4.24 -21.53 16.64
N LEU A 131 -3.20 -20.80 16.28
CA LEU A 131 -2.09 -21.28 15.46
C LEU A 131 -1.36 -22.46 16.12
N SER A 132 -1.13 -22.38 17.42
CA SER A 132 -0.48 -23.45 18.21
C SER A 132 -1.32 -24.73 18.31
N GLN A 133 -2.63 -24.66 18.07
CA GLN A 133 -3.48 -25.84 17.95
C GLN A 133 -3.38 -26.50 16.56
N ILE A 134 -2.96 -25.75 15.54
CA ILE A 134 -2.75 -26.24 14.18
C ILE A 134 -1.38 -26.94 14.08
N ALA A 135 -0.31 -26.26 14.48
CA ALA A 135 1.06 -26.77 14.40
C ALA A 135 2.00 -26.10 15.42
N PRO A 136 3.19 -26.66 15.68
CA PRO A 136 4.24 -25.98 16.43
C PRO A 136 4.45 -24.55 15.91
N THR A 137 4.22 -23.56 16.77
CA THR A 137 4.29 -22.14 16.41
C THR A 137 5.42 -21.47 17.18
N VAL A 138 6.26 -20.70 16.48
CA VAL A 138 7.43 -19.99 17.03
C VAL A 138 7.31 -18.52 16.66
N PHE A 139 7.27 -17.64 17.67
CA PHE A 139 7.13 -16.20 17.46
C PHE A 139 8.36 -15.40 17.87
N THR A 140 8.78 -14.50 17.00
CA THR A 140 9.68 -13.39 17.34
C THR A 140 8.96 -12.39 18.27
N GLU A 141 9.70 -11.57 19.01
CA GLU A 141 9.06 -10.56 19.89
C GLU A 141 8.45 -9.42 19.07
N SER A 142 9.17 -8.97 18.03
CA SER A 142 8.78 -7.87 17.15
C SER A 142 9.25 -8.14 15.73
N LEU A 143 8.71 -7.40 14.76
CA LEU A 143 9.05 -7.59 13.34
C LEU A 143 10.49 -7.16 12.98
N ARG A 144 11.06 -6.18 13.69
CA ARG A 144 12.15 -5.33 13.13
C ARG A 144 13.45 -5.30 13.93
N VAL A 145 13.51 -5.83 15.16
CA VAL A 145 14.56 -5.43 16.11
C VAL A 145 15.12 -6.54 17.02
N PRO A 146 16.45 -6.73 17.00
CA PRO A 146 17.31 -6.69 15.81
C PRO A 146 16.81 -7.74 14.81
N TRP A 147 16.77 -7.40 13.53
CA TRP A 147 16.32 -8.35 12.50
C TRP A 147 17.21 -9.62 12.46
N GLN A 148 18.48 -9.51 12.86
CA GLN A 148 19.40 -10.64 12.98
C GLN A 148 18.94 -11.62 14.07
N ASP A 149 18.39 -11.14 15.19
CA ASP A 149 17.87 -12.00 16.26
C ASP A 149 16.63 -12.76 15.76
N ASN A 150 15.78 -12.10 14.96
CA ASN A 150 14.66 -12.75 14.29
C ASN A 150 15.15 -13.81 13.30
N PHE A 151 16.12 -13.47 12.46
CA PHE A 151 16.72 -14.39 11.49
C PHE A 151 17.34 -15.63 12.19
N LEU A 152 18.07 -15.41 13.28
CA LEU A 152 18.67 -16.48 14.07
C LEU A 152 17.61 -17.35 14.75
N LEU A 153 16.51 -16.78 15.24
CA LEU A 153 15.39 -17.56 15.78
C LEU A 153 14.69 -18.37 14.69
N HIS A 154 14.50 -17.82 13.49
CA HIS A 154 13.94 -18.55 12.36
C HIS A 154 14.86 -19.69 11.92
N ALA A 155 16.16 -19.43 11.80
CA ALA A 155 17.17 -20.44 11.51
C ALA A 155 17.24 -21.51 12.59
N GLU A 156 17.15 -21.10 13.86
CA GLU A 156 17.03 -22.03 14.97
C GLU A 156 15.77 -22.85 14.74
N ALA A 157 14.56 -22.30 14.63
CA ALA A 157 13.30 -23.04 14.44
C ALA A 157 13.26 -23.96 13.21
N LEU A 158 13.97 -23.60 12.14
CA LEU A 158 14.07 -24.39 10.90
C LEU A 158 15.16 -25.47 10.95
N ASN A 159 16.02 -25.45 11.98
CA ASN A 159 17.22 -26.30 12.09
C ASN A 159 18.22 -26.04 10.95
N LYS A 160 18.38 -24.76 10.64
CA LYS A 160 19.14 -24.21 9.50
C LYS A 160 20.26 -23.26 9.96
N THR A 161 20.82 -23.52 11.15
CA THR A 161 21.81 -22.63 11.76
C THR A 161 23.13 -22.59 10.99
N GLU A 162 23.50 -23.67 10.28
CA GLU A 162 24.69 -23.68 9.42
C GLU A 162 24.50 -22.77 8.20
N GLU A 163 23.34 -22.83 7.53
CA GLU A 163 23.00 -21.93 6.43
C GLU A 163 22.89 -20.46 6.89
N ALA A 164 22.37 -20.24 8.11
CA ALA A 164 22.32 -18.90 8.70
C ALA A 164 23.71 -18.31 8.97
N ASP A 165 24.65 -19.12 9.47
CA ASP A 165 26.04 -18.69 9.67
C ASP A 165 26.69 -18.29 8.33
N GLU A 166 26.39 -19.00 7.24
CA GLU A 166 26.88 -18.66 5.90
C GLU A 166 26.29 -17.34 5.37
N LEU A 167 24.98 -17.14 5.52
CA LEU A 167 24.29 -15.93 5.10
C LEU A 167 24.72 -14.69 5.91
N LEU A 168 24.93 -14.84 7.22
CA LEU A 168 25.47 -13.75 8.06
C LEU A 168 26.93 -13.45 7.73
N ALA A 169 27.74 -14.46 7.41
CA ALA A 169 29.10 -14.22 6.94
C ALA A 169 29.14 -13.48 5.59
N GLN A 170 28.17 -13.74 4.70
CA GLN A 170 28.01 -12.99 3.45
C GLN A 170 27.58 -11.55 3.71
N TYR A 171 26.65 -11.34 4.64
CA TYR A 171 26.24 -10.00 5.08
C TYR A 171 27.43 -9.21 5.68
N GLU A 172 28.24 -9.82 6.54
CA GLU A 172 29.47 -9.21 7.07
C GLU A 172 30.49 -8.88 5.97
N ALA A 173 30.61 -9.73 4.95
CA ALA A 173 31.47 -9.46 3.80
C ALA A 173 30.97 -8.26 2.97
N ASN A 174 29.66 -8.16 2.76
CA ASN A 174 29.04 -7.04 2.05
C ASN A 174 29.18 -5.72 2.85
N ILE A 175 29.11 -5.77 4.19
CA ILE A 175 29.47 -4.63 5.05
C ILE A 175 30.91 -4.19 4.79
N ALA A 176 31.86 -5.14 4.80
CA ALA A 176 33.27 -4.82 4.57
C ALA A 176 33.51 -4.22 3.18
N ASP A 177 32.73 -4.62 2.17
CA ASP A 177 32.76 -4.05 0.84
C ASP A 177 32.26 -2.59 0.81
N VAL A 178 31.16 -2.28 1.49
CA VAL A 178 30.67 -0.89 1.64
C VAL A 178 31.70 -0.04 2.39
N GLN A 179 32.25 -0.54 3.50
CA GLN A 179 33.30 0.12 4.26
C GLN A 179 34.55 0.37 3.39
N GLY A 180 34.92 -0.61 2.57
CA GLY A 180 36.04 -0.51 1.63
C GLY A 180 35.82 0.51 0.53
N ALA A 181 34.58 0.65 0.04
CA ALA A 181 34.21 1.64 -0.97
C ALA A 181 34.36 3.08 -0.44
N LEU A 182 33.93 3.34 0.79
CA LEU A 182 34.05 4.65 1.44
C LEU A 182 35.45 4.96 1.97
N GLY A 183 36.22 3.94 2.38
CA GLY A 183 37.54 4.10 2.97
C GLY A 183 37.51 5.06 4.18
N ASP A 184 38.41 6.04 4.20
CA ASP A 184 38.53 7.01 5.30
C ASP A 184 37.31 7.97 5.41
N ALA A 185 36.42 8.00 4.41
CA ALA A 185 35.24 8.86 4.42
C ALA A 185 34.13 8.33 5.33
N ILE A 186 34.13 7.04 5.68
CA ILE A 186 33.03 6.39 6.40
C ILE A 186 32.66 7.11 7.71
N ASP A 187 33.65 7.47 8.52
CA ASP A 187 33.43 8.11 9.83
C ASP A 187 32.85 9.54 9.73
N ASN A 188 32.85 10.12 8.53
CA ASN A 188 32.41 11.50 8.28
C ASN A 188 31.28 11.60 7.25
N THR A 189 30.72 10.47 6.80
CA THR A 189 29.63 10.45 5.81
C THR A 189 28.33 10.17 6.53
N THR A 190 27.60 11.23 6.87
CA THR A 190 26.29 11.11 7.53
C THR A 190 25.20 10.70 6.56
N ILE A 191 24.36 9.76 7.00
CA ILE A 191 23.22 9.28 6.23
C ILE A 191 21.92 9.71 6.92
N SER A 192 20.97 10.24 6.16
CA SER A 192 19.57 10.37 6.57
C SER A 192 18.68 9.48 5.71
N ILE A 193 17.54 9.06 6.25
CA ILE A 193 16.55 8.27 5.52
C ILE A 193 15.18 8.80 5.88
N ILE A 194 14.46 9.27 4.87
CA ILE A 194 13.06 9.62 4.98
C ILE A 194 12.23 8.67 4.16
N ARG A 195 11.03 8.37 4.66
CA ARG A 195 10.00 7.67 3.92
C ARG A 195 8.79 8.56 3.79
N PHE A 196 8.30 8.76 2.58
CA PHE A 196 7.03 9.43 2.38
C PHE A 196 5.90 8.42 2.51
N ARG A 197 4.82 8.92 3.11
CA ARG A 197 3.53 8.26 3.28
C ARG A 197 2.47 9.32 3.04
N PRO A 198 1.26 8.94 2.65
CA PRO A 198 0.15 9.88 2.55
C PRO A 198 0.04 10.79 3.80
N GLY A 199 0.19 12.11 3.60
CA GLY A 199 0.13 13.14 4.65
C GLY A 199 1.32 13.21 5.63
N GLN A 200 2.40 12.47 5.41
CA GLN A 200 3.49 12.34 6.39
C GLN A 200 4.86 12.06 5.77
N VAL A 201 5.87 12.78 6.26
CA VAL A 201 7.28 12.43 6.04
C VAL A 201 7.82 11.78 7.30
N ARG A 202 8.21 10.51 7.18
CA ARG A 202 8.77 9.73 8.29
C ARG A 202 10.28 9.73 8.21
N LEU A 203 10.94 10.27 9.22
CA LEU A 203 12.38 10.19 9.42
C LEU A 203 12.74 8.91 10.19
N TYR A 204 13.46 7.98 9.55
CA TYR A 204 13.87 6.74 10.18
C TYR A 204 15.07 6.94 11.11
N LEU A 205 15.03 6.31 12.29
CA LEU A 205 16.04 6.45 13.35
C LEU A 205 16.69 5.08 13.65
N LYS A 206 17.52 4.99 14.71
CA LYS A 206 18.39 3.83 14.93
C LYS A 206 17.66 2.52 15.18
N SER A 207 16.53 2.57 15.87
CA SER A 207 15.76 1.36 16.22
C SER A 207 14.81 0.94 15.09
N SER A 208 15.24 1.11 13.85
CA SER A 208 14.57 0.66 12.64
C SER A 208 15.42 -0.35 11.90
N TYR A 209 14.80 -1.13 11.00
CA TYR A 209 15.49 -2.14 10.20
C TYR A 209 16.73 -1.57 9.49
N ILE A 210 16.54 -0.50 8.70
CA ILE A 210 17.62 0.21 8.03
C ILE A 210 18.59 0.88 9.01
N GLY A 211 18.10 1.38 10.15
CA GLY A 211 18.94 1.93 11.21
C GLY A 211 19.95 0.93 11.74
N TYR A 212 19.55 -0.33 11.93
CA TYR A 212 20.45 -1.42 12.32
C TYR A 212 21.47 -1.75 11.23
N ILE A 213 21.07 -1.78 9.96
CA ILE A 213 22.00 -2.03 8.84
C ILE A 213 23.06 -0.93 8.75
N LEU A 214 22.66 0.35 8.83
CA LEU A 214 23.60 1.47 8.84
C LEU A 214 24.54 1.42 10.06
N GLN A 215 24.03 1.02 11.22
CA GLN A 215 24.82 0.82 12.42
C GLN A 215 25.86 -0.29 12.25
N ASP A 216 25.50 -1.41 11.62
CA ASP A 216 26.42 -2.52 11.34
C ASP A 216 27.53 -2.09 10.37
N VAL A 217 27.18 -1.31 9.34
CA VAL A 217 28.16 -0.73 8.40
C VAL A 217 29.09 0.26 9.11
N GLY A 218 28.60 0.96 10.13
CA GLY A 218 29.32 2.01 10.84
C GLY A 218 29.14 3.40 10.22
N LEU A 219 28.07 3.59 9.44
CA LEU A 219 27.72 4.89 8.86
C LEU A 219 27.09 5.79 9.92
N PRO A 220 27.65 6.99 10.19
CA PRO A 220 27.08 7.89 11.18
C PRO A 220 25.73 8.46 10.72
N ARG A 221 24.90 8.83 11.69
CA ARG A 221 23.66 9.60 11.48
C ARG A 221 23.90 11.06 11.90
N PRO A 222 23.16 12.03 11.36
CA PRO A 222 23.09 13.37 11.95
C PRO A 222 22.77 13.30 13.44
N ALA A 223 23.29 14.22 14.25
CA ALA A 223 23.11 14.18 15.70
C ALA A 223 21.64 14.26 16.15
N SER A 224 20.77 14.87 15.35
CA SER A 224 19.32 14.90 15.53
C SER A 224 18.64 13.56 15.24
N GLN A 225 19.34 12.65 14.56
CA GLN A 225 18.84 11.35 14.11
C GLN A 225 19.51 10.16 14.83
N ASP A 226 20.48 10.43 15.73
CA ASP A 226 21.23 9.41 16.49
C ASP A 226 20.51 9.09 17.82
N GLU A 227 19.22 8.75 17.75
CA GLU A 227 18.39 8.36 18.89
C GLU A 227 17.90 6.90 18.78
N ASP A 228 17.84 6.20 19.92
CA ASP A 228 17.35 4.81 20.03
C ASP A 228 15.81 4.75 19.99
N VAL A 229 15.23 5.28 18.91
CA VAL A 229 13.80 5.32 18.60
C VAL A 229 13.59 4.77 17.19
N PHE A 230 12.38 4.32 16.86
CA PHE A 230 12.06 3.74 15.56
C PHE A 230 12.08 4.78 14.42
N SER A 231 11.29 5.85 14.59
CA SER A 231 11.17 6.95 13.65
C SER A 231 10.67 8.20 14.36
N SER A 232 10.72 9.33 13.66
CA SER A 232 10.03 10.56 14.00
C SER A 232 9.29 11.08 12.78
N GLU A 233 8.13 11.70 12.99
CA GLU A 233 7.38 12.34 11.92
C GLU A 233 7.82 13.80 11.81
N ILE A 234 8.10 14.24 10.60
CA ILE A 234 8.62 15.59 10.34
C ILE A 234 7.64 16.37 9.47
N SER A 235 7.38 17.60 9.87
CA SER A 235 6.64 18.58 9.07
C SER A 235 7.56 19.29 8.08
N LEU A 236 6.97 20.04 7.13
CA LEU A 236 7.74 20.87 6.20
C LEU A 236 8.62 21.90 6.92
N GLU A 237 8.13 22.43 8.04
CA GLU A 237 8.87 23.36 8.90
C GLU A 237 10.09 22.72 9.59
N GLU A 238 10.14 21.39 9.65
CA GLU A 238 11.20 20.60 10.28
C GLU A 238 12.14 19.93 9.26
N VAL A 239 12.05 20.31 7.98
CA VAL A 239 12.91 19.83 6.88
C VAL A 239 14.41 19.83 7.22
N ASP A 240 14.90 20.85 7.94
CA ASP A 240 16.30 20.93 8.36
C ASP A 240 16.76 19.71 9.19
N ALA A 241 15.82 18.99 9.83
CA ALA A 241 16.13 17.79 10.59
C ALA A 241 16.56 16.61 9.71
N VAL A 242 16.25 16.64 8.40
CA VAL A 242 16.62 15.62 7.40
C VAL A 242 18.07 15.75 6.96
N ASP A 243 18.67 16.94 7.05
CA ASP A 243 19.96 17.21 6.41
C ASP A 243 21.06 16.20 6.81
N ALA A 244 21.81 15.74 5.81
CA ALA A 244 22.90 14.78 5.92
C ALA A 244 23.78 14.86 4.67
N ASP A 245 24.95 14.20 4.69
CA ASP A 245 25.82 14.12 3.51
C ASP A 245 25.16 13.33 2.37
N TYR A 246 24.35 12.32 2.73
CA TYR A 246 23.43 11.60 1.83
C TYR A 246 22.05 11.50 2.48
N ILE A 247 21.01 11.76 1.69
CA ILE A 247 19.61 11.67 2.10
C ILE A 247 18.95 10.60 1.22
N PHE A 248 18.59 9.47 1.81
CA PHE A 248 17.84 8.43 1.11
C PHE A 248 16.34 8.66 1.25
N ILE A 249 15.65 8.58 0.13
CA ILE A 249 14.22 8.87 0.00
C ILE A 249 13.53 7.59 -0.45
N THR A 250 12.42 7.24 0.19
CA THR A 250 11.69 6.02 -0.13
C THR A 250 10.21 6.15 0.23
N GLY A 251 9.39 5.16 -0.13
CA GLY A 251 7.94 5.21 0.00
C GLY A 251 7.36 6.30 -0.88
N TYR A 252 6.57 5.91 -1.86
CA TYR A 252 5.78 6.85 -2.65
C TYR A 252 4.35 6.77 -2.15
N ALA A 253 3.74 7.93 -1.93
CA ALA A 253 2.35 8.02 -1.55
C ALA A 253 1.50 7.81 -2.81
N GLU A 254 0.24 7.39 -2.65
CA GLU A 254 -0.72 7.41 -3.77
C GLU A 254 -1.11 8.86 -4.18
N ASP A 255 -0.67 9.86 -3.39
CA ASP A 255 -0.79 11.31 -3.61
C ASP A 255 0.58 11.98 -3.37
N ASP A 256 1.25 12.38 -4.45
CA ASP A 256 2.60 12.95 -4.42
C ASP A 256 2.58 14.47 -4.18
N SER A 257 1.42 15.11 -4.02
CA SER A 257 1.35 16.58 -3.84
C SER A 257 2.05 17.07 -2.56
N ASP A 258 2.06 16.26 -1.50
CA ASP A 258 2.80 16.54 -0.26
C ASP A 258 4.29 16.17 -0.36
N LEU A 259 4.62 15.14 -1.14
CA LEU A 259 6.01 14.78 -1.50
C LEU A 259 6.63 15.92 -2.31
N ASP A 260 5.99 16.33 -3.39
CA ASP A 260 6.40 17.43 -4.27
C ASP A 260 6.47 18.73 -3.49
N ARG A 261 5.44 19.06 -2.69
CA ARG A 261 5.49 20.25 -1.83
C ARG A 261 6.68 20.22 -0.88
N PHE A 262 7.08 19.04 -0.41
CA PHE A 262 8.24 18.87 0.47
C PHE A 262 9.56 19.00 -0.30
N LEU A 263 9.73 18.26 -1.39
CA LEU A 263 10.94 18.22 -2.23
C LEU A 263 11.16 19.50 -3.06
N GLU A 264 10.10 20.18 -3.48
CA GLU A 264 10.18 21.47 -4.18
C GLU A 264 10.31 22.66 -3.22
N SER A 265 10.14 22.44 -1.91
CA SER A 265 10.17 23.53 -0.95
C SER A 265 11.52 24.26 -0.96
N PRO A 266 11.52 25.60 -0.79
CA PRO A 266 12.77 26.34 -0.65
C PRO A 266 13.65 25.88 0.51
N LEU A 267 13.06 25.23 1.53
CA LEU A 267 13.80 24.67 2.66
C LEU A 267 14.53 23.40 2.24
N TRP A 268 13.90 22.50 1.50
CA TRP A 268 14.54 21.28 1.00
C TRP A 268 15.75 21.59 0.12
N GLN A 269 15.62 22.58 -0.75
CA GLN A 269 16.72 23.04 -1.62
C GLN A 269 17.89 23.68 -0.84
N THR A 270 17.73 23.94 0.47
CA THR A 270 18.82 24.44 1.32
C THR A 270 19.65 23.35 1.99
N LEU A 271 19.18 22.11 1.98
CA LEU A 271 19.86 20.98 2.60
C LEU A 271 21.20 20.69 1.90
N GLY A 272 22.25 20.42 2.68
CA GLY A 272 23.58 20.12 2.18
C GLY A 272 23.63 18.87 1.30
N GLY A 273 22.90 17.82 1.66
CA GLY A 273 22.77 16.59 0.86
C GLY A 273 22.13 16.84 -0.50
N VAL A 274 21.05 17.65 -0.52
CA VAL A 274 20.34 18.04 -1.76
C VAL A 274 21.24 18.87 -2.66
N GLN A 275 21.90 19.90 -2.13
CA GLN A 275 22.81 20.77 -2.90
C GLN A 275 24.02 20.02 -3.48
N SER A 276 24.40 18.91 -2.84
CA SER A 276 25.50 18.05 -3.29
C SER A 276 25.05 16.99 -4.31
N GLY A 277 23.76 16.93 -4.65
CA GLY A 277 23.20 15.90 -5.52
C GLY A 277 23.16 14.50 -4.88
N HIS A 278 23.11 14.45 -3.55
CA HIS A 278 23.12 13.23 -2.75
C HIS A 278 21.79 12.98 -2.04
N ALA A 279 20.71 13.57 -2.53
CA ALA A 279 19.35 13.14 -2.24
C ALA A 279 18.98 12.07 -3.28
N ILE A 280 18.74 10.84 -2.82
CA ILE A 280 18.71 9.65 -3.68
C ILE A 280 17.52 8.78 -3.32
N ASP A 281 16.71 8.46 -4.32
CA ASP A 281 15.60 7.55 -4.19
C ASP A 281 16.08 6.10 -4.06
N VAL A 282 15.48 5.36 -3.14
CA VAL A 282 15.79 3.96 -2.84
C VAL A 282 14.51 3.13 -2.73
N ASN A 283 14.62 1.85 -3.05
CA ASN A 283 13.49 0.93 -3.08
C ASN A 283 12.95 0.65 -1.65
N ASP A 284 11.67 0.94 -1.40
CA ASP A 284 11.02 0.72 -0.10
C ASP A 284 10.96 -0.76 0.29
N ASP A 285 10.79 -1.63 -0.70
CA ASP A 285 10.68 -3.09 -0.53
C ASP A 285 11.92 -3.66 0.13
N THR A 286 13.11 -3.14 -0.20
CA THR A 286 14.36 -3.62 0.38
C THR A 286 14.77 -2.79 1.59
N TRP A 287 14.63 -1.47 1.53
CA TRP A 287 15.12 -0.58 2.59
C TRP A 287 14.23 -0.57 3.83
N ILE A 288 12.91 -0.80 3.70
CA ILE A 288 11.96 -0.64 4.80
C ILE A 288 11.04 -1.85 5.01
N ALA A 289 10.45 -2.40 3.96
CA ALA A 289 9.44 -3.46 4.04
C ALA A 289 10.03 -4.88 4.04
N GLY A 290 11.28 -5.01 3.59
CA GLY A 290 11.98 -6.28 3.39
C GLY A 290 12.26 -7.08 4.65
N LEU A 291 12.69 -6.44 5.74
CA LEU A 291 12.79 -7.03 7.09
C LEU A 291 13.57 -8.36 7.27
N GLY A 292 14.11 -8.94 6.20
CA GLY A 292 14.80 -10.22 6.17
C GLY A 292 16.24 -10.10 5.68
N VAL A 293 16.94 -11.23 5.65
CA VAL A 293 18.37 -11.27 5.31
C VAL A 293 18.66 -10.97 3.84
N GLN A 294 17.75 -11.31 2.91
CA GLN A 294 17.97 -11.02 1.49
C GLN A 294 17.85 -9.51 1.23
N ALA A 295 16.80 -8.87 1.73
CA ALA A 295 16.68 -7.41 1.71
C ALA A 295 17.91 -6.71 2.32
N ALA A 296 18.44 -7.22 3.44
CA ALA A 296 19.59 -6.59 4.10
C ALA A 296 20.84 -6.60 3.20
N ASN A 297 21.02 -7.68 2.42
CA ASN A 297 22.11 -7.75 1.45
C ASN A 297 21.89 -6.82 0.25
N LEU A 298 20.66 -6.71 -0.26
CA LEU A 298 20.31 -5.78 -1.34
C LEU A 298 20.57 -4.32 -0.94
N VAL A 299 20.21 -3.94 0.29
CA VAL A 299 20.53 -2.61 0.86
C VAL A 299 22.05 -2.36 0.88
N LEU A 300 22.86 -3.35 1.24
CA LEU A 300 24.33 -3.21 1.21
C LEU A 300 24.88 -3.08 -0.21
N GLU A 301 24.26 -3.75 -1.19
CA GLU A 301 24.61 -3.60 -2.61
C GLU A 301 24.30 -2.18 -3.10
N ASP A 302 23.13 -1.63 -2.77
CA ASP A 302 22.75 -0.25 -3.07
C ASP A 302 23.72 0.74 -2.42
N LEU A 303 23.97 0.60 -1.11
CA LEU A 303 24.91 1.46 -0.37
C LEU A 303 26.30 1.45 -1.01
N LYS A 304 26.79 0.28 -1.43
CA LYS A 304 28.08 0.17 -2.11
C LYS A 304 28.08 0.87 -3.47
N ALA A 305 27.03 0.68 -4.25
CA ALA A 305 26.91 1.27 -5.58
C ALA A 305 26.84 2.80 -5.51
N ILE A 306 26.06 3.32 -4.55
CA ILE A 306 25.80 4.74 -4.38
C ILE A 306 26.99 5.48 -3.74
N LEU A 307 27.61 4.89 -2.71
CA LEU A 307 28.64 5.56 -1.90
C LEU A 307 30.07 5.37 -2.43
N ALA A 308 30.26 4.62 -3.53
CA ALA A 308 31.57 4.42 -4.12
C ALA A 308 32.09 5.73 -4.77
N PRO A 309 33.34 6.15 -4.49
CA PRO A 309 33.92 7.34 -5.09
C PRO A 309 34.03 7.17 -6.61
N SER A 310 33.47 8.12 -7.37
CA SER A 310 33.50 8.11 -8.83
C SER A 310 34.94 8.06 -9.36
N SER A 311 35.36 6.95 -9.96
CA SER A 311 36.58 6.89 -10.74
C SER A 311 36.30 7.29 -12.19
N GLU A 312 36.85 8.45 -12.59
CA GLU A 312 36.96 8.98 -13.96
C GLU A 312 35.68 9.56 -14.61
N GLU A 313 35.49 10.87 -14.47
CA GLU A 313 34.84 11.72 -15.49
C GLU A 313 35.58 11.58 -16.85
N PRO A 314 34.89 11.40 -17.98
CA PRO A 314 35.31 11.99 -19.23
C PRO A 314 34.91 13.47 -19.21
N ALA A 315 35.90 14.34 -19.38
CA ALA A 315 35.70 15.78 -19.52
C ALA A 315 34.69 16.10 -20.64
N GLU A 316 33.54 16.67 -20.27
CA GLU A 316 32.80 17.58 -21.14
C GLU A 316 33.06 19.03 -20.72
N GLU A 317 33.35 19.83 -21.74
CA GLU A 317 33.90 21.16 -21.61
C GLU A 317 32.96 22.10 -20.86
N ALA A 318 33.55 22.99 -20.05
CA ALA A 318 32.87 24.11 -19.42
C ALA A 318 32.19 25.00 -20.49
N GLY A 319 30.94 24.68 -20.80
CA GLY A 319 29.96 25.59 -21.35
C GLY A 319 29.27 26.29 -20.18
N THR A 320 29.44 27.61 -20.10
CA THR A 320 28.48 28.43 -19.37
C THR A 320 27.12 28.25 -20.04
N ASP A 321 26.18 27.59 -19.39
CA ASP A 321 24.77 27.79 -19.69
C ASP A 321 23.96 27.83 -18.40
N GLU A 322 23.26 28.95 -18.24
CA GLU A 322 21.97 28.97 -17.58
C GLU A 322 21.13 27.88 -18.27
N THR A 323 20.72 26.83 -17.57
CA THR A 323 19.71 25.93 -18.13
C THR A 323 18.38 26.67 -18.09
N ALA A 324 18.11 27.41 -19.16
CA ALA A 324 16.81 27.30 -19.79
C ALA A 324 16.49 25.81 -19.91
N SER A 325 15.28 25.40 -19.51
CA SER A 325 14.73 24.11 -19.90
C SER A 325 15.09 23.88 -21.37
N GLU A 326 15.76 22.77 -21.71
CA GLU A 326 15.66 22.31 -23.09
C GLU A 326 14.19 21.98 -23.29
N SER A 327 13.43 22.96 -23.77
CA SER A 327 12.02 22.77 -24.07
C SER A 327 11.96 21.65 -25.08
N ILE A 328 11.40 20.50 -24.69
CA ILE A 328 11.13 19.41 -25.61
C ILE A 328 10.35 20.03 -26.78
N THR A 329 11.00 20.07 -27.95
CA THR A 329 10.39 20.66 -29.14
C THR A 329 9.71 19.53 -29.88
N CYS A 330 8.39 19.42 -29.68
CA CYS A 330 7.57 18.43 -30.36
C CYS A 330 7.53 18.67 -31.88
N GLU A 331 7.51 17.57 -32.63
CA GLU A 331 7.40 17.60 -34.09
C GLU A 331 6.02 18.13 -34.54
N GLU A 332 5.91 18.52 -35.81
CA GLU A 332 4.63 18.98 -36.36
C GLU A 332 3.59 17.85 -36.29
N GLY A 333 2.46 18.10 -35.63
CA GLY A 333 1.41 17.11 -35.41
C GLY A 333 1.40 16.48 -34.00
N THR A 334 2.33 16.85 -33.13
CA THR A 334 2.33 16.48 -31.70
C THR A 334 2.24 17.72 -30.80
N LYS A 335 1.78 17.51 -29.57
CA LYS A 335 1.74 18.51 -28.49
C LYS A 335 2.58 18.01 -27.32
N LEU A 336 3.19 18.94 -26.61
CA LEU A 336 3.86 18.63 -25.35
C LEU A 336 2.79 18.44 -24.27
N VAL A 337 2.85 17.33 -23.56
CA VAL A 337 2.04 17.03 -22.38
C VAL A 337 2.98 16.84 -21.21
N THR A 338 2.74 17.55 -20.12
CA THR A 338 3.39 17.31 -18.82
C THR A 338 2.51 16.36 -18.01
N HIS A 339 3.12 15.37 -17.41
CA HIS A 339 2.47 14.31 -16.65
C HIS A 339 3.44 13.81 -15.55
N ASP A 340 3.02 12.91 -14.67
CA ASP A 340 3.73 12.65 -13.40
C ASP A 340 5.18 12.21 -13.61
N LEU A 341 5.41 11.37 -14.61
CA LEU A 341 6.74 10.87 -14.96
C LEU A 341 7.52 11.75 -15.96
N GLY A 342 7.06 13.00 -16.20
CA GLY A 342 7.79 14.01 -16.96
C GLY A 342 7.03 14.62 -18.14
N GLU A 343 7.74 14.88 -19.23
CA GLU A 343 7.18 15.52 -20.43
C GLU A 343 7.22 14.58 -21.64
N SER A 344 6.09 14.45 -22.33
CA SER A 344 5.92 13.58 -23.50
C SER A 344 5.32 14.34 -24.70
N CYS A 345 5.86 14.11 -25.90
CA CYS A 345 5.25 14.59 -27.14
C CYS A 345 4.18 13.63 -27.63
N VAL A 346 2.92 14.00 -27.42
CA VAL A 346 1.73 13.18 -27.73
C VAL A 346 1.12 13.62 -29.06
N PRO A 347 0.61 12.70 -29.91
CA PRO A 347 -0.14 13.07 -31.10
C PRO A 347 -1.30 14.04 -30.80
N LEU A 348 -1.54 15.01 -31.69
CA LEU A 348 -2.71 15.88 -31.56
C LEU A 348 -4.03 15.10 -31.69
N GLU A 349 -4.03 14.02 -32.47
CA GLU A 349 -5.18 13.15 -32.75
C GLU A 349 -4.74 11.68 -32.64
N PRO A 350 -4.56 11.12 -31.43
CA PRO A 350 -4.15 9.73 -31.26
C PRO A 350 -5.21 8.78 -31.84
N GLN A 351 -4.79 7.70 -32.49
CA GLN A 351 -5.67 6.76 -33.22
C GLN A 351 -5.60 5.33 -32.70
N ARG A 352 -4.50 4.97 -32.01
CA ARG A 352 -4.21 3.63 -31.51
C ARG A 352 -3.83 3.75 -30.04
N VAL A 353 -4.85 4.05 -29.25
CA VAL A 353 -4.73 4.33 -27.82
C VAL A 353 -4.80 3.03 -27.03
N VAL A 354 -3.79 2.77 -26.21
CA VAL A 354 -3.86 1.78 -25.15
C VAL A 354 -4.34 2.47 -23.88
N ALA A 355 -5.49 2.04 -23.37
CA ALA A 355 -6.15 2.61 -22.20
C ALA A 355 -5.99 1.68 -21.01
N LEU A 356 -5.27 2.16 -19.99
CA LEU A 356 -4.87 1.35 -18.84
C LEU A 356 -5.93 1.29 -17.73
N ASP A 357 -6.95 2.16 -17.74
CA ASP A 357 -8.01 2.16 -16.72
C ASP A 357 -9.43 2.32 -17.29
N MET A 358 -10.41 2.26 -16.37
CA MET A 358 -11.83 2.37 -16.69
C MET A 358 -12.25 3.80 -17.07
N ALA A 359 -11.70 4.83 -16.45
CA ALA A 359 -12.11 6.21 -16.68
C ALA A 359 -11.77 6.67 -18.10
N ILE A 360 -10.58 6.31 -18.59
CA ILE A 360 -10.18 6.54 -19.99
C ILE A 360 -11.10 5.75 -20.93
N MET A 361 -11.37 4.49 -20.60
CA MET A 361 -12.25 3.63 -21.41
C MET A 361 -13.67 4.21 -21.53
N GLU A 362 -14.23 4.76 -20.46
CA GLU A 362 -15.53 5.45 -20.49
C GLU A 362 -15.49 6.69 -21.39
N LEU A 363 -14.47 7.54 -21.25
CA LEU A 363 -14.33 8.74 -22.09
C LEU A 363 -14.18 8.37 -23.58
N MET A 364 -13.36 7.36 -23.87
CA MET A 364 -13.19 6.83 -25.22
C MET A 364 -14.49 6.24 -25.77
N MET A 365 -15.29 5.57 -24.92
CA MET A 365 -16.59 5.04 -25.30
C MET A 365 -17.59 6.15 -25.66
N VAL A 366 -17.68 7.21 -24.86
CA VAL A 366 -18.51 8.38 -25.17
C VAL A 366 -18.07 9.07 -26.46
N ALA A 367 -16.77 9.05 -26.76
CA ALA A 367 -16.21 9.65 -27.96
C ALA A 367 -16.19 8.72 -29.20
N ASP A 368 -16.71 7.49 -29.11
CA ASP A 368 -16.62 6.45 -30.15
C ASP A 368 -15.18 6.18 -30.63
N MET A 369 -14.22 6.27 -29.71
CA MET A 369 -12.80 6.03 -29.94
C MET A 369 -12.43 4.60 -29.53
N GLN A 370 -12.29 3.70 -30.49
CA GLN A 370 -11.97 2.29 -30.22
C GLN A 370 -10.58 2.11 -29.55
N PRO A 371 -10.47 1.30 -28.49
CA PRO A 371 -9.19 1.02 -27.85
C PRO A 371 -8.31 0.09 -28.69
N ALA A 372 -7.01 0.35 -28.71
CA ALA A 372 -6.03 -0.52 -29.33
C ALA A 372 -5.73 -1.76 -28.48
N ALA A 373 -5.74 -1.61 -27.15
CA ALA A 373 -5.77 -2.68 -26.15
C ALA A 373 -6.24 -2.10 -24.81
N SER A 374 -6.76 -2.97 -23.94
CA SER A 374 -7.07 -2.66 -22.54
C SER A 374 -7.03 -3.96 -21.72
N SER A 375 -7.32 -3.91 -20.42
CA SER A 375 -7.33 -5.08 -19.55
C SER A 375 -8.73 -5.69 -19.47
N GLU A 376 -8.85 -7.01 -19.55
CA GLU A 376 -10.13 -7.72 -19.34
C GLU A 376 -10.72 -7.43 -17.95
N LEU A 377 -9.86 -7.13 -16.95
CA LEU A 377 -10.28 -6.69 -15.62
C LEU A 377 -11.15 -5.43 -15.66
N VAL A 378 -10.83 -4.49 -16.55
CA VAL A 378 -11.63 -3.26 -16.74
C VAL A 378 -13.03 -3.63 -17.22
N SER A 379 -13.13 -4.53 -18.21
CA SER A 379 -14.42 -4.98 -18.75
C SER A 379 -15.27 -5.72 -17.71
N MET A 380 -14.66 -6.61 -16.92
CA MET A 380 -15.35 -7.32 -15.84
C MET A 380 -15.87 -6.37 -14.76
N THR A 381 -15.04 -5.42 -14.35
CA THR A 381 -15.40 -4.46 -13.30
C THR A 381 -16.46 -3.48 -13.80
N TYR A 382 -16.37 -3.04 -15.06
CA TYR A 382 -17.37 -2.19 -15.68
C TYR A 382 -18.75 -2.85 -15.71
N ALA A 383 -18.83 -4.13 -16.10
CA ALA A 383 -20.09 -4.87 -16.12
C ALA A 383 -20.73 -5.04 -14.73
N LEU A 384 -19.91 -5.04 -13.67
CA LEU A 384 -20.38 -5.08 -12.29
C LEU A 384 -20.94 -3.73 -11.82
N MET A 385 -20.27 -2.62 -12.18
CA MET A 385 -20.68 -1.28 -11.79
C MET A 385 -21.86 -0.76 -12.62
N HIS A 386 -21.83 -1.01 -13.92
CA HIS A 386 -22.78 -0.51 -14.92
C HIS A 386 -23.39 -1.66 -15.74
N PRO A 387 -24.13 -2.58 -15.10
CA PRO A 387 -24.75 -3.71 -15.80
C PRO A 387 -25.67 -3.26 -16.94
N GLU A 388 -26.29 -2.09 -16.82
CA GLU A 388 -27.14 -1.46 -17.84
C GLU A 388 -26.38 -1.00 -19.09
N LEU A 389 -25.09 -0.68 -18.96
CA LEU A 389 -24.21 -0.29 -20.06
C LEU A 389 -23.31 -1.43 -20.54
N SER A 390 -23.40 -2.62 -19.93
CA SER A 390 -22.48 -3.72 -20.19
C SER A 390 -22.51 -4.22 -21.66
N GLU A 391 -23.68 -4.22 -22.31
CA GLU A 391 -23.79 -4.58 -23.73
C GLU A 391 -23.17 -3.52 -24.66
N ASP A 392 -23.38 -2.25 -24.35
CA ASP A 392 -22.80 -1.12 -25.09
C ASP A 392 -21.27 -1.14 -24.93
N PHE A 393 -20.78 -1.30 -23.69
CA PHE A 393 -19.36 -1.40 -23.39
C PHE A 393 -18.72 -2.62 -24.05
N ALA A 394 -19.35 -3.79 -24.02
CA ALA A 394 -18.82 -4.97 -24.72
C ALA A 394 -18.76 -4.77 -26.24
N THR A 395 -19.75 -4.06 -26.81
CA THR A 395 -19.76 -3.71 -28.23
C THR A 395 -18.64 -2.72 -28.56
N PHE A 396 -18.43 -1.73 -27.69
CA PHE A 396 -17.35 -0.75 -27.80
C PHE A 396 -15.96 -1.37 -27.62
N TYR A 397 -15.78 -2.24 -26.62
CA TYR A 397 -14.54 -2.96 -26.33
C TYR A 397 -14.14 -3.88 -27.50
N GLY A 398 -15.14 -4.51 -28.12
CA GLY A 398 -14.97 -5.29 -29.34
C GLY A 398 -13.94 -6.42 -29.20
N ASP A 399 -13.00 -6.48 -30.15
CA ASP A 399 -11.91 -7.47 -30.19
C ASP A 399 -10.59 -6.88 -29.67
N ALA A 400 -10.62 -5.80 -28.87
CA ALA A 400 -9.41 -5.21 -28.30
C ALA A 400 -8.63 -6.28 -27.49
N PRO A 401 -7.33 -6.48 -27.78
CA PRO A 401 -6.53 -7.47 -27.06
C PRO A 401 -6.48 -7.18 -25.57
N ASP A 402 -6.60 -8.23 -24.77
CA ASP A 402 -6.34 -8.17 -23.34
C ASP A 402 -4.84 -8.07 -23.08
N MET A 403 -4.41 -6.94 -22.51
CA MET A 403 -3.04 -6.74 -22.08
C MET A 403 -2.79 -7.23 -20.65
N GLY A 404 -3.82 -7.62 -19.90
CA GLY A 404 -3.72 -8.04 -18.50
C GLY A 404 -3.45 -6.89 -17.52
N TYR A 405 -3.38 -7.25 -16.24
CA TYR A 405 -2.94 -6.38 -15.15
C TYR A 405 -2.10 -7.24 -14.19
N PRO A 406 -0.78 -7.01 -14.05
CA PRO A 406 0.01 -5.92 -14.66
C PRO A 406 0.09 -5.97 -16.20
N PRO A 407 0.34 -4.83 -16.88
CA PRO A 407 0.30 -4.75 -18.34
C PRO A 407 1.39 -5.59 -19.04
N ASN A 408 0.98 -6.43 -20.00
CA ASN A 408 1.88 -7.26 -20.79
C ASN A 408 2.49 -6.46 -21.96
N ILE A 409 3.79 -6.17 -21.83
CA ILE A 409 4.58 -5.42 -22.82
C ILE A 409 4.53 -6.03 -24.23
N GLU A 410 4.51 -7.35 -24.37
CA GLU A 410 4.45 -7.99 -25.70
C GLU A 410 3.11 -7.76 -26.39
N VAL A 411 2.01 -7.77 -25.64
CA VAL A 411 0.67 -7.47 -26.19
C VAL A 411 0.63 -6.01 -26.66
N ILE A 412 1.09 -5.08 -25.81
CA ILE A 412 1.13 -3.65 -26.11
C ILE A 412 2.00 -3.37 -27.34
N LEU A 413 3.19 -3.97 -27.43
CA LEU A 413 4.06 -3.89 -28.61
C LEU A 413 3.36 -4.35 -29.90
N ASN A 414 2.62 -5.46 -29.85
CA ASN A 414 1.96 -6.03 -31.02
C ASN A 414 0.83 -5.14 -31.56
N VAL A 415 0.16 -4.41 -30.66
CA VAL A 415 -0.86 -3.43 -31.04
C VAL A 415 -0.27 -2.07 -31.41
N GLN A 416 1.05 -1.93 -31.57
CA GLN A 416 1.75 -0.75 -32.13
C GLN A 416 1.03 0.58 -31.80
N PRO A 417 0.87 0.93 -30.52
CA PRO A 417 0.12 2.11 -30.13
C PRO A 417 0.78 3.38 -30.64
N ASP A 418 -0.01 4.44 -30.77
CA ASP A 418 0.51 5.81 -30.95
C ASP A 418 0.36 6.66 -29.67
N LEU A 419 -0.32 6.12 -28.66
CA LEU A 419 -0.42 6.65 -27.30
C LEU A 419 -0.73 5.52 -26.31
N ILE A 420 -0.08 5.56 -25.15
CA ILE A 420 -0.44 4.77 -23.97
C ILE A 420 -0.83 5.77 -22.87
N ILE A 421 -1.98 5.59 -22.24
CA ILE A 421 -2.48 6.51 -21.21
C ILE A 421 -3.10 5.72 -20.05
N GLY A 422 -2.83 6.16 -18.82
CA GLY A 422 -3.27 5.47 -17.61
C GLY A 422 -2.97 6.18 -16.31
N PRO A 423 -3.37 5.59 -15.17
CA PRO A 423 -2.90 6.00 -13.87
C PRO A 423 -1.39 5.74 -13.74
N SER A 424 -0.70 6.56 -12.95
CA SER A 424 0.62 6.29 -12.38
C SER A 424 0.40 5.43 -11.14
N ASP A 425 0.46 4.12 -11.32
CA ASP A 425 0.39 3.13 -10.24
C ASP A 425 1.68 2.31 -10.19
N PHE A 426 1.88 1.55 -9.11
CA PHE A 426 3.09 0.74 -8.90
C PHE A 426 3.49 -0.11 -10.13
N PHE A 427 2.51 -0.71 -10.81
CA PHE A 427 2.78 -1.59 -11.95
C PHE A 427 3.13 -0.81 -13.21
N THR A 428 2.46 0.31 -13.47
CA THR A 428 2.68 1.13 -14.67
C THR A 428 3.93 1.99 -14.56
N GLU A 429 4.28 2.46 -13.36
CA GLU A 429 5.54 3.16 -13.07
C GLU A 429 6.76 2.25 -13.24
N SER A 430 6.71 1.05 -12.67
CA SER A 430 7.83 0.09 -12.72
C SER A 430 8.21 -0.32 -14.15
N ILE A 431 7.26 -0.27 -15.09
CA ILE A 431 7.47 -0.59 -16.51
C ILE A 431 7.36 0.63 -17.43
N TYR A 432 7.33 1.85 -16.87
CA TYR A 432 7.18 3.07 -17.66
C TYR A 432 8.27 3.23 -18.74
N PRO A 433 9.57 2.95 -18.48
CA PRO A 433 10.59 3.03 -19.54
C PRO A 433 10.29 2.11 -20.73
N GLU A 434 9.77 0.91 -20.47
CA GLU A 434 9.35 -0.06 -21.49
C GLU A 434 8.15 0.45 -22.26
N LEU A 435 7.11 0.94 -21.59
CA LEU A 435 5.92 1.51 -22.24
C LEU A 435 6.29 2.71 -23.12
N ASN A 436 7.09 3.63 -22.57
CA ASN A 436 7.51 4.84 -23.27
C ASN A 436 8.45 4.55 -24.45
N ALA A 437 9.15 3.42 -24.44
CA ALA A 437 9.91 2.94 -25.60
C ALA A 437 9.01 2.41 -26.74
N ILE A 438 7.76 2.03 -26.46
CA ILE A 438 6.79 1.56 -27.45
C ILE A 438 6.09 2.75 -28.14
N ALA A 439 5.56 3.66 -27.34
CA ALA A 439 4.80 4.82 -27.77
C ALA A 439 4.84 5.90 -26.67
N PRO A 440 4.55 7.18 -27.01
CA PRO A 440 4.37 8.22 -26.01
C PRO A 440 3.43 7.72 -24.91
N THR A 441 3.94 7.69 -23.67
CA THR A 441 3.20 7.17 -22.52
C THR A 441 2.93 8.31 -21.56
N VAL A 442 1.66 8.48 -21.20
CA VAL A 442 1.21 9.56 -20.32
C VAL A 442 0.53 8.92 -19.11
N LEU A 443 1.18 8.99 -17.96
CA LEU A 443 0.63 8.51 -16.70
C LEU A 443 0.18 9.69 -15.84
N TYR A 444 -0.98 9.57 -15.19
CA TYR A 444 -1.54 10.59 -14.29
C TYR A 444 -1.82 10.05 -12.90
N GLU A 445 -1.86 10.95 -11.93
CA GLU A 445 -2.01 10.59 -10.53
C GLU A 445 -3.37 9.91 -10.28
N ALA A 446 -3.34 8.79 -9.55
CA ALA A 446 -4.53 8.03 -9.21
C ALA A 446 -5.25 8.60 -7.98
N ASP A 447 -5.57 9.89 -7.97
CA ASP A 447 -6.21 10.56 -6.82
C ASP A 447 -7.68 10.10 -6.62
N PRO A 448 -8.00 9.34 -5.54
CA PRO A 448 -9.33 8.81 -5.30
C PRO A 448 -10.37 9.92 -5.12
N GLY A 449 -11.49 9.79 -5.85
CA GLY A 449 -12.60 10.74 -5.75
C GLY A 449 -12.40 12.06 -6.50
N ASN A 450 -11.30 12.21 -7.22
CA ASN A 450 -11.00 13.36 -8.07
C ASN A 450 -11.16 13.04 -9.58
N TRP A 451 -12.24 12.33 -9.92
CA TRP A 451 -12.54 11.94 -11.32
C TRP A 451 -12.62 13.13 -12.29
N ARG A 452 -12.97 14.33 -11.82
CA ARG A 452 -13.04 15.54 -12.67
C ARG A 452 -11.68 15.90 -13.23
N THR A 453 -10.67 15.95 -12.37
CA THR A 453 -9.30 16.33 -12.76
C THR A 453 -8.74 15.32 -13.74
N ARG A 454 -8.91 14.02 -13.44
CA ARG A 454 -8.52 12.93 -14.34
C ARG A 454 -9.26 12.97 -15.68
N LEU A 455 -10.56 13.28 -15.69
CA LEU A 455 -11.34 13.42 -16.92
C LEU A 455 -10.84 14.59 -17.77
N ILE A 456 -10.57 15.76 -17.17
CA ILE A 456 -10.02 16.93 -17.86
C ILE A 456 -8.67 16.58 -18.49
N PHE A 457 -7.78 15.99 -17.71
CA PHE A 457 -6.47 15.58 -18.18
C PHE A 457 -6.55 14.57 -19.34
N ALA A 458 -7.33 13.50 -19.19
CA ALA A 458 -7.53 12.50 -20.24
C ALA A 458 -8.15 13.13 -21.50
N GLY A 459 -9.11 14.05 -21.34
CA GLY A 459 -9.70 14.81 -22.45
C GLY A 459 -8.68 15.67 -23.17
N GLU A 460 -7.83 16.38 -22.44
CA GLU A 460 -6.75 17.16 -23.03
C GLU A 460 -5.79 16.27 -23.81
N VAL A 461 -5.35 15.13 -23.25
CA VAL A 461 -4.41 14.21 -23.89
C VAL A 461 -5.01 13.58 -25.15
N LEU A 462 -6.26 13.11 -25.09
CA LEU A 462 -6.96 12.45 -26.19
C LEU A 462 -7.51 13.43 -27.26
N GLY A 463 -7.52 14.74 -26.97
CA GLY A 463 -8.12 15.74 -27.86
C GLY A 463 -9.65 15.76 -27.82
N LEU A 464 -10.22 15.42 -26.66
CA LEU A 464 -11.65 15.30 -26.38
C LEU A 464 -12.17 16.41 -25.44
N THR A 465 -11.53 17.58 -25.45
CA THR A 465 -11.88 18.69 -24.52
C THR A 465 -13.33 19.15 -24.68
N ASP A 466 -13.86 19.21 -25.90
CA ASP A 466 -15.27 19.59 -26.14
C ASP A 466 -16.22 18.56 -25.51
N THR A 467 -15.93 17.27 -25.64
CA THR A 467 -16.70 16.19 -25.00
C THR A 467 -16.65 16.30 -23.47
N VAL A 468 -15.46 16.55 -22.91
CA VAL A 468 -15.31 16.73 -21.46
C VAL A 468 -16.06 17.96 -20.95
N ASP A 469 -15.99 19.08 -21.66
CA ASP A 469 -16.74 20.30 -21.31
C ASP A 469 -18.25 20.04 -21.30
N GLU A 470 -18.78 19.25 -22.24
CA GLU A 470 -20.19 18.85 -22.27
C GLU A 470 -20.57 17.97 -21.07
N ILE A 471 -19.74 16.95 -20.74
CA ILE A 471 -19.95 16.07 -19.58
C ILE A 471 -19.96 16.87 -18.27
N LEU A 472 -18.99 17.77 -18.09
CA LEU A 472 -18.88 18.58 -16.88
C LEU A 472 -20.04 19.58 -16.76
N ALA A 473 -20.44 20.20 -17.86
CA ALA A 473 -21.56 21.13 -17.88
C ALA A 473 -22.89 20.46 -17.53
N ASP A 474 -23.12 19.24 -18.02
CA ASP A 474 -24.29 18.44 -17.64
C ASP A 474 -24.28 18.13 -16.14
N TYR A 475 -23.18 17.56 -15.64
CA TYR A 475 -23.05 17.25 -14.22
C TYR A 475 -23.28 18.48 -13.33
N ASP A 476 -22.65 19.62 -13.66
CA ASP A 476 -22.76 20.85 -12.88
C ASP A 476 -24.19 21.39 -12.88
N ALA A 477 -24.90 21.30 -14.02
CA ALA A 477 -26.31 21.68 -14.10
C ALA A 477 -27.18 20.80 -13.19
N ARG A 478 -26.92 19.49 -13.15
CA ARG A 478 -27.64 18.54 -12.30
C ARG A 478 -27.35 18.74 -10.82
N VAL A 479 -26.10 19.01 -10.44
CA VAL A 479 -25.74 19.37 -9.05
C VAL A 479 -26.41 20.67 -8.63
N ALA A 480 -26.41 21.70 -9.49
CA ALA A 480 -27.07 22.96 -9.20
C ALA A 480 -28.58 22.79 -9.01
N GLU A 481 -29.22 22.02 -9.89
CA GLU A 481 -30.64 21.70 -9.79
C GLU A 481 -30.98 20.99 -8.47
N LEU A 482 -30.24 19.93 -8.12
CA LEU A 482 -30.46 19.18 -6.89
C LEU A 482 -30.20 20.05 -5.65
N SER A 483 -29.14 20.85 -5.66
CA SER A 483 -28.81 21.77 -4.57
C SER A 483 -29.92 22.82 -4.35
N ASP A 484 -30.48 23.36 -5.43
CA ASP A 484 -31.59 24.33 -5.38
C ASP A 484 -32.86 23.70 -4.79
N VAL A 485 -33.11 22.42 -5.08
CA VAL A 485 -34.25 21.66 -4.55
C VAL A 485 -34.08 21.34 -3.06
N LEU A 486 -32.89 20.91 -2.64
CA LEU A 486 -32.59 20.59 -1.25
C LEU A 486 -32.55 21.85 -0.36
N GLY A 487 -32.10 22.97 -0.92
CA GLY A 487 -32.09 24.29 -0.28
C GLY A 487 -31.21 24.37 0.97
N GLU A 488 -31.44 25.39 1.80
CA GLU A 488 -30.58 25.69 2.97
C GLU A 488 -30.55 24.58 4.04
N SER A 489 -31.52 23.66 4.03
CA SER A 489 -31.59 22.53 4.97
C SER A 489 -30.78 21.30 4.54
N ALA A 490 -30.15 21.31 3.35
CA ALA A 490 -29.35 20.18 2.86
C ALA A 490 -28.29 19.75 3.89
N GLY A 491 -27.58 20.70 4.48
CA GLY A 491 -26.54 20.45 5.49
C GLY A 491 -27.04 19.94 6.84
N GLU A 492 -28.37 19.85 7.04
CA GLU A 492 -28.97 19.19 8.21
C GLU A 492 -29.34 17.73 7.91
N THR A 493 -29.36 17.31 6.64
CA THR A 493 -29.69 15.95 6.22
C THR A 493 -28.42 15.13 6.08
N THR A 494 -28.27 14.12 6.92
CA THR A 494 -27.13 13.20 6.90
C THR A 494 -27.36 12.04 5.94
N VAL A 495 -26.37 11.76 5.10
CA VAL A 495 -26.33 10.59 4.21
C VAL A 495 -25.19 9.67 4.62
N SER A 496 -25.54 8.43 4.95
CA SER A 496 -24.61 7.35 5.25
C SER A 496 -24.39 6.47 4.03
N LEU A 497 -23.13 6.12 3.78
CA LEU A 497 -22.69 5.31 2.65
C LEU A 497 -22.09 4.01 3.18
N VAL A 498 -22.74 2.89 2.87
CA VAL A 498 -22.40 1.58 3.42
C VAL A 498 -22.08 0.61 2.30
N ARG A 499 -20.83 0.15 2.24
CA ARG A 499 -20.45 -1.00 1.44
C ARG A 499 -20.71 -2.27 2.23
N ALA A 500 -21.49 -3.18 1.68
CA ALA A 500 -21.89 -4.41 2.36
C ALA A 500 -21.46 -5.63 1.54
N LEU A 501 -20.60 -6.47 2.11
CA LEU A 501 -20.24 -7.78 1.61
C LEU A 501 -20.71 -8.85 2.61
N PRO A 502 -20.81 -10.14 2.22
CA PRO A 502 -21.28 -11.20 3.12
C PRO A 502 -20.57 -11.29 4.48
N ASP A 503 -19.31 -10.88 4.56
CA ASP A 503 -18.42 -10.96 5.72
C ASP A 503 -17.84 -9.61 6.17
N GLN A 504 -18.13 -8.53 5.47
CA GLN A 504 -17.56 -7.20 5.74
C GLN A 504 -18.61 -6.09 5.60
N ILE A 505 -18.57 -5.14 6.52
CA ILE A 505 -19.39 -3.93 6.47
C ILE A 505 -18.43 -2.74 6.54
N GLY A 506 -18.39 -1.96 5.47
CA GLY A 506 -17.56 -0.76 5.35
C GLY A 506 -18.40 0.50 5.36
N LEU A 507 -18.00 1.48 6.19
CA LEU A 507 -18.53 2.84 6.14
C LEU A 507 -17.62 3.68 5.27
N VAL A 508 -18.10 4.13 4.11
CA VAL A 508 -17.28 4.95 3.19
C VAL A 508 -16.91 6.26 3.90
N LEU A 509 -15.69 6.75 3.72
CA LEU A 509 -15.15 7.94 4.39
C LEU A 509 -15.04 9.14 3.44
N ALA A 510 -14.52 10.28 3.93
CA ALA A 510 -14.29 11.47 3.10
C ALA A 510 -13.25 11.21 2.01
N GLY A 511 -13.16 12.11 1.02
CA GLY A 511 -12.22 12.00 -0.11
C GLY A 511 -12.69 11.10 -1.26
N THR A 512 -13.47 10.05 -0.98
CA THR A 512 -14.01 9.16 -2.04
C THR A 512 -14.95 9.86 -3.02
N ASN A 513 -15.13 9.30 -4.22
CA ASN A 513 -16.07 9.86 -5.22
C ASN A 513 -17.48 10.01 -4.65
N ALA A 514 -18.03 8.94 -4.07
CA ALA A 514 -19.36 8.95 -3.49
C ALA A 514 -19.52 10.01 -2.39
N ALA A 515 -18.50 10.18 -1.54
CA ALA A 515 -18.47 11.23 -0.55
C ALA A 515 -18.50 12.63 -1.17
N ASN A 516 -17.69 12.84 -2.22
CA ASN A 516 -17.58 14.12 -2.91
C ASN A 516 -18.88 14.46 -3.66
N VAL A 517 -19.57 13.48 -4.26
CA VAL A 517 -20.89 13.68 -4.89
C VAL A 517 -21.92 14.13 -3.85
N VAL A 518 -22.01 13.45 -2.71
CA VAL A 518 -22.91 13.83 -1.60
C VAL A 518 -22.60 15.24 -1.10
N ALA A 519 -21.33 15.56 -0.90
CA ALA A 519 -20.89 16.88 -0.46
C ALA A 519 -21.18 17.98 -1.49
N SER A 520 -21.07 17.68 -2.79
CA SER A 520 -21.26 18.65 -3.87
C SER A 520 -22.66 19.25 -3.92
N VAL A 521 -23.66 18.53 -3.41
CA VAL A 521 -25.06 18.98 -3.32
C VAL A 521 -25.43 19.53 -1.94
N GLY A 522 -24.45 19.70 -1.06
CA GLY A 522 -24.59 20.30 0.26
C GLY A 522 -25.18 19.39 1.34
N LEU A 523 -25.25 18.08 1.11
CA LEU A 523 -25.71 17.11 2.11
C LEU A 523 -24.62 16.84 3.15
N ALA A 524 -25.03 16.58 4.39
CA ALA A 524 -24.12 16.24 5.47
C ALA A 524 -23.87 14.72 5.54
N ARG A 525 -22.93 14.32 6.40
CA ARG A 525 -22.59 12.92 6.65
C ARG A 525 -22.58 12.63 8.15
N PRO A 526 -22.77 11.36 8.57
CA PRO A 526 -22.54 10.95 9.94
C PRO A 526 -21.13 11.30 10.42
N GLU A 527 -20.98 11.59 11.72
CA GLU A 527 -19.67 11.88 12.32
C GLU A 527 -18.69 10.71 12.12
N SER A 528 -19.18 9.47 12.18
CA SER A 528 -18.44 8.23 11.90
C SER A 528 -17.86 8.14 10.48
N GLN A 529 -18.41 8.90 9.53
CA GLN A 529 -18.01 8.94 8.13
C GLN A 529 -17.45 10.30 7.69
N SER A 530 -17.43 11.26 8.60
CA SER A 530 -16.84 12.60 8.42
C SER A 530 -15.40 12.64 8.93
N VAL A 531 -14.74 11.47 8.93
CA VAL A 531 -13.33 11.32 9.26
C VAL A 531 -12.52 12.08 8.23
N ASP A 532 -11.60 12.90 8.71
CA ASP A 532 -10.71 13.70 7.87
C ASP A 532 -9.96 12.79 6.89
N TYR A 533 -9.84 13.21 5.63
CA TYR A 533 -9.16 12.38 4.62
C TYR A 533 -7.70 12.15 5.01
N ASP A 534 -7.04 13.11 5.66
CA ASP A 534 -5.69 12.93 6.19
C ASP A 534 -5.62 11.78 7.21
N TYR A 535 -6.69 11.59 8.00
CA TYR A 535 -6.79 10.46 8.93
C TYR A 535 -7.05 9.13 8.20
N VAL A 536 -7.85 9.14 7.14
CA VAL A 536 -8.05 7.97 6.27
C VAL A 536 -6.71 7.51 5.71
N LEU A 537 -5.94 8.45 5.20
CA LEU A 537 -4.62 8.25 4.66
C LEU A 537 -3.61 7.79 5.73
N SER A 538 -3.61 8.39 6.93
CA SER A 538 -2.58 8.13 7.95
C SER A 538 -2.84 6.93 8.87
N GLU A 539 -4.10 6.68 9.24
CA GLU A 539 -4.48 5.69 10.27
C GLU A 539 -5.20 4.47 9.68
N LEU A 540 -5.80 4.60 8.50
CA LEU A 540 -6.48 3.49 7.81
C LEU A 540 -5.69 2.95 6.61
N ASP A 541 -4.43 3.37 6.46
CA ASP A 541 -3.53 2.92 5.39
C ASP A 541 -4.14 3.16 4.00
N GLY A 542 -4.74 4.33 3.80
CA GLY A 542 -5.41 4.72 2.55
C GLY A 542 -6.75 4.06 2.30
N ARG A 543 -7.22 3.15 3.16
CA ARG A 543 -8.50 2.45 2.96
C ARG A 543 -9.67 3.46 2.92
N PRO A 544 -10.45 3.53 1.82
CA PRO A 544 -11.50 4.55 1.63
C PRO A 544 -12.76 4.34 2.50
N GLU A 545 -12.70 3.38 3.43
CA GLU A 545 -13.80 2.97 4.29
C GLU A 545 -13.29 2.56 5.68
N LEU A 546 -14.12 2.79 6.69
CA LEU A 546 -13.96 2.24 8.02
C LEU A 546 -14.69 0.90 8.10
N LEU A 547 -13.95 -0.20 8.25
CA LEU A 547 -14.56 -1.50 8.53
C LEU A 547 -15.14 -1.52 9.94
N ILE A 548 -16.38 -1.99 10.06
CA ILE A 548 -17.10 -2.11 11.31
C ILE A 548 -17.62 -3.53 11.51
N SER A 549 -17.72 -3.94 12.78
CA SER A 549 -18.40 -5.18 13.15
C SER A 549 -19.92 -5.02 13.14
N GLU A 550 -20.67 -6.13 13.15
CA GLU A 550 -22.14 -6.08 13.26
C GLU A 550 -22.63 -5.33 14.52
N GLU A 551 -21.87 -5.40 15.62
CA GLU A 551 -22.22 -4.72 16.87
C GLU A 551 -22.10 -3.20 16.77
N GLU A 552 -21.36 -2.71 15.78
CA GLU A 552 -21.08 -1.30 15.52
C GLU A 552 -22.00 -0.68 14.46
N LEU A 553 -23.00 -1.43 13.96
CA LEU A 553 -23.95 -0.98 12.93
C LEU A 553 -24.67 0.34 13.26
N ALA A 554 -24.76 0.73 14.53
CA ALA A 554 -25.27 2.03 14.93
C ALA A 554 -24.44 3.21 14.36
N LEU A 555 -23.17 3.00 14.01
CA LEU A 555 -22.32 3.99 13.33
C LEU A 555 -22.75 4.25 11.88
N ALA A 556 -23.57 3.38 11.28
CA ALA A 556 -24.09 3.54 9.93
C ALA A 556 -25.39 4.36 9.87
N ASP A 557 -26.00 4.70 11.00
CA ASP A 557 -27.30 5.38 11.03
C ASP A 557 -27.19 6.85 10.59
N ALA A 558 -28.22 7.31 9.87
CA ALA A 558 -28.31 8.65 9.28
C ALA A 558 -29.77 8.97 8.89
N ASP A 559 -30.04 10.14 8.33
CA ASP A 559 -31.37 10.46 7.79
C ASP A 559 -31.69 9.67 6.50
N VAL A 560 -30.66 9.30 5.76
CA VAL A 560 -30.70 8.41 4.57
C VAL A 560 -29.48 7.49 4.59
N VAL A 561 -29.69 6.22 4.29
CA VAL A 561 -28.60 5.23 4.22
C VAL A 561 -28.59 4.58 2.84
N PHE A 562 -27.51 4.73 2.09
CA PHE A 562 -27.26 4.00 0.85
C PHE A 562 -26.41 2.77 1.13
N VAL A 563 -26.88 1.61 0.65
CA VAL A 563 -26.19 0.33 0.75
C VAL A 563 -25.85 -0.16 -0.64
N PHE A 564 -24.58 -0.45 -0.89
CA PHE A 564 -24.14 -1.02 -2.17
C PHE A 564 -23.24 -2.23 -1.95
N SER A 565 -23.34 -3.19 -2.87
CA SER A 565 -22.65 -4.47 -2.81
C SER A 565 -22.35 -4.98 -4.20
N SER A 566 -21.24 -5.71 -4.35
CA SER A 566 -20.95 -6.50 -5.55
C SER A 566 -21.68 -7.84 -5.58
N SER A 567 -22.41 -8.17 -4.50
CA SER A 567 -23.14 -9.42 -4.29
C SER A 567 -24.65 -9.16 -4.16
N GLU A 568 -25.47 -10.07 -4.67
CA GLU A 568 -26.92 -10.06 -4.42
C GLU A 568 -27.23 -10.30 -2.93
N ASP A 569 -26.39 -11.08 -2.25
CA ASP A 569 -26.45 -11.29 -0.80
C ASP A 569 -25.49 -10.33 -0.10
N ASN A 570 -26.04 -9.32 0.56
CA ASN A 570 -25.28 -8.29 1.26
C ASN A 570 -25.18 -8.54 2.78
N GLY A 571 -25.75 -9.63 3.31
CA GLY A 571 -25.73 -9.97 4.73
C GLY A 571 -26.52 -9.04 5.68
N LEU A 572 -26.86 -7.81 5.27
CA LEU A 572 -27.49 -6.80 6.14
C LEU A 572 -29.00 -6.98 6.28
N THR A 573 -29.68 -7.46 5.24
CA THR A 573 -31.15 -7.49 5.19
C THR A 573 -31.76 -8.38 6.29
N ASP A 574 -31.10 -9.50 6.61
CA ASP A 574 -31.53 -10.42 7.66
C ASP A 574 -30.96 -10.07 9.06
N ASN A 575 -30.09 -9.07 9.16
CA ASN A 575 -29.43 -8.71 10.40
C ASN A 575 -30.39 -7.93 11.33
N PRO A 576 -30.66 -8.39 12.56
CA PRO A 576 -31.59 -7.73 13.47
C PRO A 576 -31.10 -6.37 14.00
N LEU A 577 -29.77 -6.14 14.05
CA LEU A 577 -29.19 -4.86 14.45
C LEU A 577 -29.34 -3.84 13.32
N TRP A 578 -29.16 -4.25 12.07
CA TRP A 578 -29.46 -3.42 10.90
C TRP A 578 -30.94 -3.00 10.86
N ASN A 579 -31.84 -3.97 11.01
CA ASN A 579 -33.29 -3.71 11.05
C ASN A 579 -33.76 -2.86 12.25
N ALA A 580 -32.89 -2.65 13.24
CA ALA A 580 -33.16 -1.79 14.38
C ALA A 580 -32.78 -0.32 14.13
N LEU A 581 -32.02 -0.01 13.08
CA LEU A 581 -31.61 1.36 12.77
C LEU A 581 -32.83 2.24 12.41
N PRO A 582 -32.94 3.46 12.97
CA PRO A 582 -33.98 4.43 12.63
C PRO A 582 -34.19 4.61 11.12
N ALA A 583 -33.12 4.83 10.34
CA ALA A 583 -33.22 5.00 8.89
C ALA A 583 -33.91 3.81 8.20
N VAL A 584 -33.60 2.59 8.65
CA VAL A 584 -34.18 1.36 8.11
C VAL A 584 -35.65 1.22 8.50
N GLN A 585 -36.00 1.54 9.76
CA GLN A 585 -37.39 1.50 10.24
C GLN A 585 -38.30 2.53 9.54
N ASP A 586 -37.74 3.69 9.21
CA ASP A 586 -38.44 4.77 8.52
C ASP A 586 -38.48 4.56 6.99
N GLY A 587 -37.89 3.48 6.47
CA GLY A 587 -37.86 3.16 5.05
C GLY A 587 -36.96 4.10 4.23
N ARG A 588 -35.92 4.64 4.88
CA ARG A 588 -34.92 5.58 4.34
C ARG A 588 -33.56 4.91 4.10
N SER A 589 -33.53 3.58 4.11
CA SER A 589 -32.39 2.79 3.68
C SER A 589 -32.65 2.23 2.27
N HIS A 590 -31.74 2.49 1.36
CA HIS A 590 -31.88 2.20 -0.07
C HIS A 590 -30.70 1.36 -0.55
N VAL A 591 -31.01 0.22 -1.15
CA VAL A 591 -30.00 -0.59 -1.84
C VAL A 591 -29.81 -0.01 -3.24
N VAL A 592 -28.59 0.38 -3.55
CA VAL A 592 -28.18 1.02 -4.81
C VAL A 592 -27.10 0.17 -5.49
N GLY A 593 -26.80 0.45 -6.76
CA GLY A 593 -25.85 -0.35 -7.53
C GLY A 593 -24.40 -0.16 -7.10
N TYR A 594 -23.53 -1.09 -7.51
CA TYR A 594 -22.12 -1.08 -7.13
C TYR A 594 -21.31 0.09 -7.74
N TYR A 595 -21.89 0.85 -8.68
CA TYR A 595 -21.32 2.13 -9.15
C TYR A 595 -21.09 3.15 -8.03
N TRP A 596 -21.70 2.99 -6.84
CA TRP A 596 -21.33 3.81 -5.68
C TRP A 596 -19.89 3.58 -5.18
N TRP A 597 -19.25 2.48 -5.57
CA TRP A 597 -17.82 2.24 -5.40
C TRP A 597 -16.97 2.82 -6.55
N GLY A 598 -17.62 3.17 -7.67
CA GLY A 598 -16.95 3.62 -8.88
C GLY A 598 -16.42 5.05 -8.76
N ASP A 599 -15.25 5.28 -9.34
CA ASP A 599 -14.56 6.57 -9.33
C ASP A 599 -14.45 7.15 -10.75
N SER A 600 -15.61 7.30 -11.39
CA SER A 600 -15.76 7.77 -12.77
C SER A 600 -16.94 8.74 -12.93
N PHE A 601 -16.98 9.44 -14.07
CA PHE A 601 -18.05 10.41 -14.34
C PHE A 601 -19.40 9.73 -14.54
N ILE A 602 -19.46 8.54 -15.17
CA ILE A 602 -20.73 7.80 -15.32
C ILE A 602 -21.26 7.40 -13.94
N SER A 603 -20.39 6.87 -13.07
CA SER A 603 -20.74 6.55 -11.68
C SER A 603 -21.26 7.78 -10.92
N ALA A 604 -20.60 8.94 -11.06
CA ALA A 604 -21.04 10.18 -10.42
C ALA A 604 -22.43 10.64 -10.90
N HIS A 605 -22.75 10.51 -12.19
CA HIS A 605 -24.08 10.84 -12.73
C HIS A 605 -25.16 9.89 -12.20
N ARG A 606 -24.84 8.60 -12.03
CA ARG A 606 -25.75 7.59 -11.45
C ARG A 606 -26.00 7.83 -9.96
N MET A 607 -24.99 8.25 -9.20
CA MET A 607 -25.15 8.67 -7.81
C MET A 607 -26.11 9.87 -7.69
N LEU A 608 -26.05 10.85 -8.62
CA LEU A 608 -27.01 11.95 -8.64
C LEU A 608 -28.45 11.47 -8.88
N ASP A 609 -28.68 10.47 -9.75
CA ASP A 609 -30.01 9.88 -9.96
C ASP A 609 -30.61 9.37 -8.64
N ASP A 610 -29.80 8.64 -7.86
CA ASP A 610 -30.22 8.11 -6.57
C ASP A 610 -30.50 9.24 -5.55
N LEU A 611 -29.74 10.34 -5.59
CA LEU A 611 -30.00 11.49 -4.72
C LEU A 611 -31.28 12.23 -5.11
N PHE A 612 -31.56 12.38 -6.41
CA PHE A 612 -32.83 12.94 -6.90
C PHE A 612 -34.01 12.07 -6.45
N GLU A 613 -33.92 10.75 -6.62
CA GLU A 613 -34.99 9.81 -6.30
C GLU A 613 -35.21 9.68 -4.79
N TYR A 614 -34.16 9.37 -4.03
CA TYR A 614 -34.30 8.90 -2.65
C TYR A 614 -34.14 10.02 -1.61
N VAL A 615 -33.39 11.07 -1.92
CA VAL A 615 -33.21 12.22 -1.01
C VAL A 615 -34.22 13.31 -1.32
N ALA A 616 -34.26 13.80 -2.56
CA ALA A 616 -35.15 14.90 -2.95
C ALA A 616 -36.58 14.44 -3.29
N GLY A 617 -36.77 13.19 -3.75
CA GLY A 617 -38.08 12.65 -4.09
C GLY A 617 -38.68 13.26 -5.36
N ILE A 618 -37.84 13.63 -6.34
CA ILE A 618 -38.25 14.26 -7.60
C ILE A 618 -37.59 13.56 -8.80
N GLU A 619 -38.22 13.68 -9.97
CA GLU A 619 -37.55 13.41 -11.24
C GLU A 619 -36.74 14.65 -11.65
N PRO A 620 -35.49 14.50 -12.10
CA PRO A 620 -34.68 15.63 -12.53
C PRO A 620 -35.21 16.27 -13.81
N GLU A 621 -35.16 17.59 -13.89
CA GLU A 621 -35.39 18.38 -15.11
C GLU A 621 -34.26 18.17 -16.13
N ASN A 622 -33.02 18.01 -15.65
CA ASN A 622 -31.86 17.62 -16.46
C ASN A 622 -31.60 16.10 -16.30
N PRO A 623 -32.08 15.25 -17.24
CA PRO A 623 -31.93 13.81 -17.13
C PRO A 623 -30.47 13.39 -17.26
N ASN A 624 -30.10 12.27 -16.64
CA ASN A 624 -28.77 11.68 -16.81
C ASN A 624 -28.57 11.28 -18.29
N PRO A 625 -27.57 11.85 -18.99
CA PRO A 625 -27.33 11.56 -20.40
C PRO A 625 -26.88 10.12 -20.67
N PHE A 626 -26.47 9.38 -19.63
CA PHE A 626 -25.98 8.00 -19.74
C PHE A 626 -27.01 6.95 -19.34
N ALA A 627 -28.25 7.34 -19.00
CA ALA A 627 -29.26 6.42 -18.45
C ALA A 627 -29.89 5.46 -19.47
N GLU A 628 -29.90 5.79 -20.76
CA GLU A 628 -30.55 5.00 -21.83
C GLU A 628 -29.56 4.33 -22.80
N GLY A 629 -28.27 4.25 -22.42
CA GLY A 629 -27.19 3.77 -23.28
C GLY A 629 -26.52 4.91 -24.06
N LEU A 630 -25.36 4.63 -24.68
CA LEU A 630 -24.55 5.64 -25.39
C LEU A 630 -24.88 5.74 -26.89
N SER A 631 -25.95 5.08 -27.34
CA SER A 631 -26.27 4.88 -28.75
C SER A 631 -27.31 5.84 -29.36
N GLU A 632 -27.73 6.90 -28.65
CA GLU A 632 -28.62 7.96 -29.16
C GLU A 632 -28.02 9.37 -29.20
#